data_AF-A0A062G7F0-F1
#
_entry.id   AF-A0A062G7F0-F1
#
_cell.length_a   1.000
_cell.length_b   1.000
_cell.length_c   1.000
_cell.angle_alpha   90.00
_cell.angle_beta   90.00
_cell.angle_gamma   90.00
#
_symmetry.space_group_name_H-M   'P 1'
#
loop_
_entity.id
_entity.type
_entity.pdbx_description
1 polymer ?
#
loop_
_entity_poly.entity_id
_entity_poly.type
_entity_poly.pdbx_seq_one_letter_code
_entity_poly.pdbx_strand_id
1 'polypeptide(L)' 'MASYFWSEEEINERLDKLMVQAMEDVWNTANSNACTLRTAAYILACERILKARKERGIFPG' A
#
# COMPACT_ATOMS: atom_id res chain seq x y z
N MET A 1 -4.52 -25.04 16.70
CA MET A 1 -3.66 -24.33 15.73
C MET A 1 -4.26 -24.61 14.36
N ALA A 2 -5.08 -23.71 13.83
CA ALA A 2 -5.77 -23.93 12.56
C ALA A 2 -4.96 -23.23 11.46
N SER A 3 -4.17 -24.01 10.73
CA SER A 3 -3.56 -23.54 9.48
C SER A 3 -4.65 -23.52 8.43
N TYR A 4 -5.36 -22.39 8.31
CA TYR A 4 -6.35 -22.19 7.26
C TYR A 4 -5.60 -21.82 5.98
N PHE A 5 -5.59 -22.74 5.01
CA PHE A 5 -5.00 -22.51 3.69
C PHE A 5 -6.10 -22.05 2.74
N TRP A 6 -5.81 -21.01 1.96
CA TRP A 6 -6.71 -20.56 0.90
C TRP A 6 -6.57 -21.42 -0.35
N SER A 7 -7.66 -21.51 -1.11
CA SER A 7 -7.60 -22.03 -2.48
C SER A 7 -6.83 -21.06 -3.38
N GLU A 8 -6.35 -21.56 -4.52
CA GLU A 8 -5.73 -20.71 -5.54
C GLU A 8 -6.68 -19.61 -6.04
N GLU A 9 -7.97 -19.92 -6.17
CA GLU A 9 -9.01 -18.97 -6.57
C GLU A 9 -9.14 -17.83 -5.53
N GLU A 10 -9.23 -18.17 -4.24
CA GLU A 10 -9.27 -17.18 -3.17
C GLU A 10 -7.99 -16.32 -3.13
N ILE A 11 -6.83 -16.90 -3.41
CA ILE A 11 -5.56 -16.16 -3.49
C ILE A 11 -5.60 -15.15 -4.65
N ASN A 12 -6.01 -15.60 -5.83
CA ASN A 12 -6.06 -14.76 -7.03
C ASN A 12 -7.06 -13.61 -6.88
N GLU A 13 -8.26 -13.86 -6.33
CA GLU A 13 -9.25 -12.81 -6.07
C GLU A 13 -8.75 -11.75 -5.09
N ARG A 14 -8.03 -12.18 -4.03
CA ARG A 14 -7.47 -11.26 -3.04
C ARG A 14 -6.33 -10.45 -3.65
N LEU A 15 -5.47 -11.10 -4.43
CA LEU A 15 -4.37 -10.44 -5.11
C LEU A 15 -4.87 -9.37 -6.07
N ASP A 16 -5.88 -9.69 -6.89
CA ASP A 16 -6.45 -8.75 -7.86
C ASP A 16 -6.96 -7.48 -7.18
N LYS A 17 -7.75 -7.64 -6.10
CA LYS A 17 -8.25 -6.51 -5.30
C LYS A 17 -7.12 -5.62 -4.76
N LEU A 18 -6.06 -6.24 -4.21
CA LEU A 18 -4.92 -5.51 -3.66
C LEU A 18 -4.13 -4.77 -4.74
N MET A 19 -3.94 -5.39 -5.90
CA MET A 19 -3.18 -4.81 -7.01
C MET A 19 -3.93 -3.65 -7.68
N VAL A 20 -5.23 -3.78 -7.89
CA VAL A 20 -6.09 -2.71 -8.41
C VAL A 20 -6.04 -1.50 -7.48
N GLN A 21 -6.24 -1.72 -6.17
CA GLN A 21 -6.19 -0.66 -5.18
C GLN A 21 -4.81 0.01 -5.12
N ALA A 22 -3.73 -0.78 -5.16
CA ALA A 22 -2.37 -0.23 -5.14
C ALA A 22 -2.09 0.65 -6.37
N MET A 23 -2.56 0.25 -7.55
CA MET A 23 -2.39 1.04 -8.77
C MET A 23 -3.21 2.34 -8.72
N GLU A 24 -4.45 2.28 -8.23
CA GLU A 24 -5.30 3.45 -8.06
C GLU A 24 -4.67 4.49 -7.12
N ASP A 25 -4.14 4.03 -5.98
CA ASP A 25 -3.43 4.91 -5.05
C ASP A 25 -2.23 5.61 -5.71
N VAL A 26 -1.40 4.86 -6.46
CA VAL A 26 -0.24 5.43 -7.17
C VAL A 26 -0.68 6.44 -8.23
N TRP A 27 -1.74 6.14 -8.97
CA TRP A 27 -2.29 7.04 -9.99
C TRP A 27 -2.79 8.35 -9.39
N ASN A 28 -3.52 8.26 -8.27
CA ASN A 28 -4.00 9.42 -7.54
C ASN A 28 -2.83 10.26 -7.00
N THR A 29 -1.83 9.64 -6.38
CA THR A 29 -0.61 10.34 -5.91
C THR A 29 0.14 11.03 -7.05
N ALA A 30 0.24 10.39 -8.23
CA ALA A 30 0.90 10.96 -9.39
C ALA A 30 0.18 12.21 -9.90
N ASN A 31 -1.15 12.17 -9.98
CA ASN A 31 -1.96 13.31 -10.39
C ASN A 31 -1.89 14.46 -9.38
N SER A 32 -1.99 14.16 -8.07
CA SER A 32 -1.93 15.18 -7.02
C SER A 32 -0.57 15.87 -6.93
N ASN A 33 0.52 15.16 -7.22
CA ASN A 33 1.89 15.69 -7.15
C ASN A 33 2.47 16.07 -8.51
N ALA A 34 1.69 15.98 -9.59
CA ALA A 34 2.11 16.23 -10.97
C ALA A 34 3.45 15.57 -11.33
N CYS A 35 3.61 14.29 -10.99
CA CYS A 35 4.87 13.57 -11.12
C CYS A 35 4.70 12.23 -11.86
N THR A 36 5.82 11.58 -12.18
CA THR A 36 5.78 10.27 -12.84
C THR A 36 5.24 9.18 -11.90
N LEU A 37 4.61 8.14 -12.45
CA LEU A 37 4.12 6.99 -11.67
C LEU A 37 5.22 6.36 -10.80
N ARG A 38 6.46 6.29 -11.30
CA ARG A 38 7.60 5.80 -10.54
C ARG A 38 7.86 6.66 -9.30
N THR A 39 7.88 7.98 -9.46
CA THR A 39 8.07 8.92 -8.34
C THR A 39 6.90 8.85 -7.37
N ALA A 40 5.68 8.79 -7.87
CA ALA A 40 4.46 8.68 -7.07
C ALA A 40 4.46 7.42 -6.19
N ALA A 41 4.91 6.28 -6.72
CA ALA A 41 5.04 5.05 -5.94
C ALA A 41 6.00 5.20 -4.74
N TYR A 42 7.13 5.90 -4.93
CA TYR A 42 8.04 6.22 -3.83
C TYR A 42 7.43 7.19 -2.82
N ILE A 43 6.72 8.22 -3.28
CA ILE A 43 6.02 9.17 -2.40
C ILE A 43 5.01 8.42 -1.53
N LEU A 44 4.13 7.63 -2.14
CA LEU A 44 3.10 6.85 -1.45
C LEU A 44 3.71 5.87 -0.42
N ALA A 45 4.82 5.21 -0.77
CA ALA A 45 5.51 4.31 0.14
C ALA A 45 6.05 5.04 1.37
N CYS A 46 6.73 6.18 1.16
CA CYS A 46 7.25 7.02 2.23
C CYS A 46 6.14 7.56 3.13
N GLU A 47 5.03 8.05 2.54
CA GLU A 47 3.88 8.55 3.29
C GLU A 47 3.26 7.50 4.20
N ARG A 48 3.08 6.27 3.70
CA ARG A 48 2.55 5.15 4.50
C ARG A 48 3.46 4.83 5.69
N ILE A 49 4.79 4.81 5.49
CA ILE A 49 5.77 4.57 6.56
C ILE A 49 5.73 5.71 7.59
N LEU A 50 5.73 6.97 7.13
CA LEU A 50 5.69 8.14 8.01
C LEU A 50 4.40 8.22 8.81
N LYS A 51 3.26 7.89 8.18
CA LYS A 51 1.95 7.80 8.86
C LYS A 51 1.95 6.73 9.95
N ALA A 52 2.37 5.51 9.63
CA ALA A 52 2.47 4.43 10.61
C ALA A 52 3.44 4.77 11.75
N ARG A 53 4.56 5.45 11.45
CA ARG A 53 5.50 5.94 12.47
C ARG A 53 4.86 7.02 13.35
N LYS A 54 4.11 7.96 12.78
CA LYS A 54 3.42 9.03 13.52
C LYS A 54 2.34 8.46 14.43
N GLU A 55 1.56 7.50 13.96
CA GLU A 55 0.50 6.82 14.73
C GLU A 55 1.05 6.03 15.93
N ARG A 56 2.20 5.37 15.77
CA ARG A 56 2.88 4.68 16.86
C ARG A 56 3.51 5.61 17.90
N GLY A 57 3.74 6.88 17.56
CA GLY A 57 4.50 7.82 18.38
C GLY A 57 6.00 7.52 18.40
N ILE A 58 6.79 8.43 18.97
CA ILE A 58 8.20 8.21 19.28
C ILE A 58 8.26 7.84 20.76
N PHE A 59 8.68 6.62 21.09
CA PHE A 59 8.91 6.19 22.46
C PHE A 59 10.23 5.41 22.56
N PRO A 60 11.20 5.82 23.42
CA PRO A 60 11.38 7.13 24.04
C PRO A 60 12.27 8.02 23.16
N GLY A 61 11.81 9.22 22.80
CA GLY A 61 12.61 10.23 22.10
C GLY A 61 11.88 11.55 22.01
#